data_AF-A0A140IMY8-F1
#
_entry.id   AF-A0A140IMY8-F1
#
_cell.length_a   1.000
_cell.length_b   1.000
_cell.length_c   1.000
_cell.angle_alpha   90.00
_cell.angle_beta   90.00
_cell.angle_gamma   90.00
#
_symmetry.space_group_name_H-M   'P 1'
#
loop_
_entity.id
_entity.type
_entity.pdbx_description
1 polymer ?
#
loop_
_entity_poly.entity_id
_entity_poly.type
_entity_poly.pdbx_seq_one_letter_code
_entity_poly.pdbx_strand_id
1 'polypeptide(L)'
;MLPVFTYYHQLFYKFDEVTRRFVKRVPENICSLMTPVVLAHLIMGDGNLKKGDNIIRIYSNGFIKQDVERLAKAITLMGIVAKATHDRNDQYMVTISRSELDKVRELIGPHMHASMQYKLGN
;
A
#
# COMPACT_ATOMS: atom_id res chain seq x y z
N MET A 1 -17.93 19.92 0.96
CA MET A 1 -16.80 19.02 1.28
C MET A 1 -15.87 19.78 2.21
N LEU A 2 -15.46 19.19 3.35
CA LEU A 2 -14.54 19.86 4.27
C LEU A 2 -13.17 20.07 3.58
N PRO A 3 -12.49 21.21 3.79
CA PRO A 3 -11.22 21.52 3.10
C PRO A 3 -10.14 20.43 3.23
N VAL A 4 -10.08 19.75 4.38
CA VAL A 4 -9.13 18.64 4.62
C VAL A 4 -9.34 17.47 3.68
N PHE A 5 -10.59 17.13 3.34
CA PHE A 5 -10.88 16.05 2.40
C PHE A 5 -10.61 16.47 0.95
N THR A 6 -10.71 17.77 0.65
CA THR A 6 -10.35 18.30 -0.67
C THR A 6 -8.85 18.11 -0.95
N TYR A 7 -7.99 18.32 0.04
CA TYR A 7 -6.54 18.06 -0.10
C TYR A 7 -6.25 16.61 -0.51
N TYR A 8 -6.76 15.64 0.24
CA TYR A 8 -6.55 14.23 -0.07
C TYR A 8 -7.21 13.81 -1.39
N HIS A 9 -8.39 14.35 -1.70
CA HIS A 9 -9.04 14.12 -2.97
C HIS A 9 -8.17 14.59 -4.13
N GLN A 10 -7.66 15.83 -4.10
CA GLN A 10 -6.79 16.36 -5.15
C GLN A 10 -5.46 15.61 -5.29
N LEU A 11 -4.97 15.06 -4.19
CA LEU A 11 -3.75 14.27 -4.16
C LEU A 11 -3.91 12.96 -4.94
N PHE A 12 -4.98 12.21 -4.67
CA PHE A 12 -5.19 10.87 -5.23
C PHE A 12 -6.08 10.82 -6.47
N TYR A 13 -6.94 11.82 -6.73
CA TYR A 13 -7.86 11.79 -7.86
C TYR A 13 -7.45 12.83 -8.90
N LYS A 14 -7.03 12.35 -10.08
CA LYS A 14 -6.64 13.17 -11.22
C LYS A 14 -7.71 13.09 -12.30
N PHE A 15 -8.08 14.22 -12.88
CA PHE A 15 -9.01 14.24 -14.00
C PHE A 15 -8.31 13.68 -15.24
N ASP A 16 -8.93 12.69 -15.87
CA ASP A 16 -8.45 12.05 -17.08
C ASP A 16 -9.29 12.58 -18.25
N GLU A 17 -8.65 13.35 -19.13
CA GLU A 17 -9.30 14.02 -20.26
C GLU A 17 -9.90 13.03 -21.28
N VAL A 18 -9.31 11.85 -21.41
CA VAL A 18 -9.73 10.82 -22.38
C VAL A 18 -11.03 10.18 -21.91
N THR A 19 -11.07 9.78 -20.64
CA THR A 19 -12.22 9.09 -20.05
C THR A 19 -13.25 10.03 -19.41
N ARG A 20 -12.95 11.35 -19.37
CA ARG A 20 -13.78 12.42 -18.78
C ARG A 20 -14.22 12.14 -17.35
N ARG A 21 -13.34 11.51 -16.56
CA ARG A 21 -13.63 11.15 -15.16
C ARG A 21 -12.39 11.33 -14.29
N PHE A 22 -12.61 11.44 -12.98
CA PHE A 22 -11.53 11.35 -12.01
C PHE A 22 -11.08 9.91 -11.87
N VAL A 23 -9.78 9.68 -12.05
CA VAL A 23 -9.13 8.39 -11.86
C VAL A 23 -8.29 8.46 -10.60
N LYS A 24 -8.44 7.45 -9.74
CA LYS A 24 -7.63 7.30 -8.52
C LYS A 24 -6.21 6.87 -8.92
N ARG A 25 -5.20 7.59 -8.45
CA ARG A 25 -3.78 7.40 -8.75
C ARG A 25 -2.95 7.49 -7.47
N VAL A 26 -1.84 6.76 -7.42
CA VAL A 26 -0.86 6.92 -6.33
C VAL A 26 -0.04 8.19 -6.61
N PRO A 27 -0.02 9.18 -5.69
CA PRO A 27 0.60 10.48 -5.94
C PRO A 27 2.12 10.38 -6.07
N GLU A 28 2.73 11.33 -6.78
CA GLU A 28 4.17 11.35 -7.05
C GLU A 28 5.02 11.53 -5.78
N ASN A 29 4.51 12.29 -4.82
CA ASN A 29 5.16 12.51 -3.52
C ASN A 29 4.85 11.41 -2.49
N ILE A 30 4.29 10.27 -2.88
CA ILE A 30 3.95 9.18 -1.95
C ILE A 30 5.17 8.71 -1.13
N CYS A 31 6.38 8.76 -1.70
CA CYS A 31 7.62 8.42 -1.00
C CYS A 31 7.86 9.31 0.23
N SER A 32 7.52 10.60 0.15
CA SER A 32 7.66 11.56 1.26
C SER A 32 6.53 11.46 2.28
N LEU A 33 5.38 10.94 1.86
CA LEU A 33 4.19 10.77 2.71
C LEU A 33 4.16 9.41 3.43
N MET A 34 4.95 8.45 2.97
CA MET A 34 4.99 7.11 3.52
C MET A 34 5.66 7.11 4.90
N THR A 35 4.92 6.66 5.91
CA THR A 35 5.37 6.55 7.30
C THR A 35 4.95 5.19 7.87
N PRO A 36 5.49 4.77 9.03
CA PRO A 36 5.04 3.54 9.69
C PRO A 36 3.52 3.49 9.93
N VAL A 37 2.90 4.62 10.28
CA VAL A 37 1.45 4.74 10.47
C VAL A 37 0.70 4.52 9.15
N VAL A 38 1.19 5.08 8.04
CA VAL A 38 0.58 4.90 6.71
C VAL A 38 0.67 3.44 6.27
N LEU A 39 1.83 2.81 6.44
CA LEU A 39 2.01 1.39 6.11
C LEU A 39 1.13 0.49 6.98
N ALA A 40 0.99 0.79 8.27
CA ALA A 40 0.07 0.09 9.17
C ALA A 40 -1.37 0.14 8.66
N HIS A 41 -1.89 1.33 8.33
CA HIS A 41 -3.25 1.49 7.82
C HIS A 41 -3.44 0.80 6.47
N LEU A 42 -2.43 0.84 5.60
CA LEU A 42 -2.47 0.16 4.30
C LEU A 42 -2.56 -1.37 4.47
N ILE A 43 -1.79 -1.96 5.39
CA ILE A 43 -1.85 -3.39 5.68
C ILE A 43 -3.14 -3.76 6.43
N MET A 44 -3.62 -2.93 7.36
CA MET A 44 -4.90 -3.17 8.05
C MET A 44 -6.07 -3.18 7.07
N GLY A 45 -6.13 -2.20 6.16
CA GLY A 45 -7.18 -2.11 5.14
C GLY A 45 -7.08 -3.24 4.10
N ASP A 46 -6.01 -3.23 3.33
CA ASP A 46 -5.89 -4.02 2.09
C ASP A 46 -4.83 -5.13 2.17
N GLY A 47 -4.19 -5.30 3.33
CA GLY A 47 -3.17 -6.32 3.56
C GLY A 47 -3.73 -7.70 3.90
N ASN A 48 -3.03 -8.75 3.49
CA ASN A 48 -3.29 -10.13 3.89
C ASN A 48 -1.97 -10.92 3.97
N LEU A 49 -1.79 -11.69 5.05
CA LEU A 49 -0.68 -12.65 5.14
C LEU A 49 -1.05 -13.94 4.42
N LYS A 50 -0.29 -14.29 3.39
CA LYS A 50 -0.36 -15.64 2.82
C LYS A 50 0.39 -16.61 3.75
N LYS A 51 -0.34 -17.22 4.69
CA LYS A 51 0.19 -18.07 5.77
C LYS A 51 1.15 -19.18 5.32
N GLY A 52 0.98 -19.75 4.12
CA GLY A 52 1.89 -20.79 3.61
C GLY A 52 3.24 -20.27 3.13
N ASP A 53 3.29 -19.04 2.65
CA ASP A 53 4.50 -18.45 2.06
C ASP A 53 5.15 -17.42 2.99
N ASN A 54 4.43 -16.99 4.03
CA ASN A 54 4.77 -15.90 4.93
C ASN A 54 5.04 -14.58 4.18
N ILE A 55 4.24 -14.32 3.14
CA ILE A 55 4.31 -13.09 2.33
C ILE A 55 3.11 -12.22 2.67
N ILE A 56 3.35 -10.95 2.98
CA ILE A 56 2.28 -9.95 3.07
C ILE A 56 1.94 -9.50 1.65
N ARG A 57 0.66 -9.55 1.30
CA ARG A 57 0.09 -9.04 0.05
C ARG A 57 -0.78 -7.85 0.36
N ILE A 58 -0.55 -6.72 -0.32
CA ILE A 58 -1.38 -5.52 -0.24
C ILE A 58 -2.12 -5.39 -1.57
N TYR A 59 -3.42 -5.67 -1.55
CA TYR A 59 -4.26 -5.66 -2.74
C TYR A 59 -4.47 -4.23 -3.23
N SER A 60 -3.70 -3.85 -4.27
CA SER A 60 -3.71 -2.52 -4.89
C SER A 60 -4.27 -2.59 -6.32
N ASN A 61 -5.15 -3.55 -6.56
CA ASN A 61 -5.75 -3.87 -7.85
C ASN A 61 -6.67 -2.78 -8.44
N GLY A 62 -6.99 -1.74 -7.64
CA GLY A 62 -7.64 -0.52 -8.13
C GLY A 62 -6.69 0.48 -8.79
N PHE A 63 -5.38 0.20 -8.83
CA PHE A 63 -4.37 1.06 -9.43
C PHE A 63 -3.71 0.41 -10.65
N ILE A 64 -3.21 1.24 -11.55
CA ILE A 64 -2.38 0.77 -12.67
C ILE A 64 -1.00 0.30 -12.17
N LYS A 65 -0.33 -0.54 -12.95
CA LYS A 65 1.01 -1.08 -12.63
C LYS A 65 2.00 -0.01 -12.15
N GLN A 66 2.12 1.11 -12.88
CA GLN A 66 3.05 2.20 -12.54
C GLN A 66 2.82 2.77 -11.14
N ASP A 67 1.56 2.86 -10.71
CA ASP A 67 1.19 3.38 -9.41
C ASP A 67 1.49 2.36 -8.31
N VAL A 68 1.28 1.06 -8.58
CA VAL A 68 1.66 -0.03 -7.67
C VAL A 68 3.19 -0.10 -7.50
N GLU A 69 3.95 0.10 -8.57
CA GLU A 69 5.42 0.20 -8.53
C GLU A 69 5.89 1.39 -7.69
N ARG A 70 5.23 2.54 -7.83
CA ARG A 70 5.51 3.73 -7.01
C ARG A 70 5.23 3.47 -5.53
N LEU A 71 4.13 2.79 -5.22
CA LEU A 71 3.77 2.40 -3.85
C LEU A 71 4.80 1.43 -3.25
N ALA A 72 5.21 0.41 -4.01
CA ALA A 72 6.25 -0.54 -3.58
C ALA A 72 7.60 0.16 -3.34
N LYS A 73 7.97 1.12 -4.18
CA LYS A 73 9.18 1.94 -3.99
C LYS A 73 9.12 2.74 -2.69
N ALA A 74 7.98 3.36 -2.38
CA ALA A 74 7.80 4.14 -1.15
C ALA A 74 7.99 3.27 0.10
N ILE A 75 7.48 2.04 0.11
CA ILE A 75 7.69 1.07 1.18
C ILE A 75 9.16 0.63 1.25
N THR A 76 9.80 0.44 0.10
CA THR A 76 11.22 0.06 0.01
C THR A 76 12.16 1.10 0.61
N LEU A 77 11.84 2.39 0.46
CA LEU A 77 12.60 3.48 1.08
C LEU A 77 12.50 3.51 2.62
N MET A 78 11.55 2.78 3.21
CA MET A 78 11.46 2.57 4.66
C MET A 78 12.39 1.44 5.16
N GLY A 79 13.15 0.80 4.27
CA GLY A 79 14.01 -0.33 4.62
C GLY A 79 13.32 -1.71 4.56
N ILE A 80 12.10 -1.78 4.02
CA ILE A 80 11.33 -3.03 3.83
C ILE A 80 11.32 -3.41 2.35
N VAL A 81 11.86 -4.56 1.99
CA VAL A 81 11.85 -5.01 0.58
C VAL A 81 10.42 -5.31 0.11
N ALA A 82 9.87 -4.45 -0.74
CA ALA A 82 8.54 -4.57 -1.33
C ALA A 82 8.61 -4.57 -2.87
N LYS A 83 7.68 -5.27 -3.52
CA LYS A 83 7.62 -5.37 -5.00
C LYS A 83 6.20 -5.27 -5.53
N ALA A 84 6.02 -4.60 -6.66
CA ALA A 84 4.81 -4.76 -7.46
C ALA A 84 4.83 -6.16 -8.10
N THR A 85 3.73 -6.90 -7.96
CA THR A 85 3.59 -8.27 -8.47
C THR A 85 2.27 -8.37 -9.20
N HIS A 86 2.28 -9.07 -10.34
CA HIS A 86 1.07 -9.37 -11.09
C HIS A 86 0.13 -10.25 -10.24
N ASP A 87 -1.13 -9.84 -10.18
CA ASP A 87 -2.28 -10.62 -9.70
C ASP A 87 -3.13 -11.01 -10.93
N ARG A 88 -4.30 -11.61 -10.74
CA ARG A 88 -5.21 -11.96 -11.85
C ARG A 88 -5.67 -10.75 -12.66
N ASN A 89 -6.10 -10.99 -13.91
CA ASN A 89 -6.79 -10.02 -14.77
C ASN A 89 -6.03 -8.70 -15.02
N ASP A 90 -4.71 -8.77 -15.24
CA ASP A 90 -3.82 -7.60 -15.42
C ASP A 90 -3.90 -6.59 -14.26
N GLN A 91 -4.21 -7.10 -13.07
CA GLN A 91 -4.16 -6.34 -11.83
C GLN A 91 -2.81 -6.56 -11.15
N TYR A 92 -2.43 -5.63 -10.28
CA TYR A 92 -1.15 -5.68 -9.58
C TYR A 92 -1.38 -5.49 -8.08
N MET A 93 -0.51 -6.10 -7.29
CA MET A 93 -0.48 -5.97 -5.83
C MET A 93 0.94 -5.64 -5.37
N VAL A 94 1.08 -5.10 -4.16
CA VAL A 94 2.39 -5.02 -3.51
C VAL A 94 2.60 -6.28 -2.69
N THR A 95 3.77 -6.90 -2.82
CA THR A 95 4.21 -8.02 -1.98
C THR A 95 5.40 -7.63 -1.13
N ILE A 96 5.41 -8.05 0.12
CA ILE A 96 6.54 -7.93 1.04
C ILE A 96 7.04 -9.34 1.35
N SER A 97 8.35 -9.55 1.14
CA SER A 97 9.01 -10.85 1.32
C SER A 97 8.90 -11.35 2.76
N ARG A 98 8.88 -12.68 2.91
CA ARG A 98 8.96 -13.33 4.22
C ARG A 98 10.17 -12.92 5.05
N SER A 99 11.28 -12.58 4.39
CA SER A 99 12.52 -12.13 5.04
C SER A 99 12.36 -10.79 5.75
N GLU A 100 11.33 -10.02 5.42
CA GLU A 100 11.10 -8.69 5.96
C GLU A 100 10.04 -8.69 7.07
N LEU A 101 9.41 -9.83 7.39
CA LEU A 101 8.29 -9.86 8.34
C LEU A 101 8.66 -9.30 9.72
N ASP A 102 9.81 -9.66 10.26
CA ASP A 102 10.23 -9.18 11.58
C ASP A 102 10.46 -7.66 11.57
N LYS A 103 11.08 -7.13 10.51
CA LYS A 103 11.23 -5.68 10.33
C LYS A 103 9.88 -4.98 10.21
N VAL A 104 8.94 -5.56 9.47
CA VAL A 104 7.58 -5.00 9.36
C VAL A 104 6.93 -4.96 10.73
N ARG A 105 6.97 -6.06 11.49
CA ARG A 105 6.38 -6.16 12.84
C ARG A 105 6.98 -5.14 13.79
N GLU A 106 8.30 -5.01 13.80
CA GLU A 106 9.00 -4.01 14.61
C GLU A 106 8.57 -2.59 14.22
N LEU A 107 8.52 -2.29 12.91
CA LEU A 107 8.27 -0.96 12.41
C LEU A 107 6.82 -0.50 12.60
N ILE A 108 5.84 -1.37 12.35
CA ILE A 108 4.42 -0.98 12.30
C ILE A 108 3.58 -1.56 13.43
N GLY A 109 4.07 -2.57 14.16
CA GLY A 109 3.36 -3.24 15.26
C GLY A 109 2.70 -2.27 16.26
N PRO A 110 3.39 -1.20 16.71
CA PRO A 110 2.82 -0.18 17.61
C PRO A 110 1.64 0.60 17.03
N HIS A 111 1.45 0.59 15.71
CA HIS A 111 0.39 1.31 14.99
C HIS A 111 -0.74 0.40 14.50
N MET A 112 -0.64 -0.91 14.75
CA MET A 112 -1.64 -1.90 14.36
C MET A 112 -2.72 -2.02 15.44
N HIS A 113 -3.98 -2.05 15.02
CA HIS A 113 -5.08 -2.38 15.92
C HIS A 113 -5.00 -3.84 16.36
N ALA A 114 -5.32 -4.13 17.63
CA ALA A 114 -5.20 -5.47 18.22
C ALA A 114 -5.94 -6.55 17.40
N SER A 115 -7.14 -6.25 16.91
CA SER A 115 -7.92 -7.19 16.08
C SER A 115 -7.35 -7.43 14.67
N MET A 116 -6.35 -6.67 14.23
CA MET A 116 -5.71 -6.77 12.91
C MET A 116 -4.28 -7.32 12.97
N GLN A 117 -3.74 -7.62 14.16
CA GLN A 117 -2.38 -8.14 14.34
C GLN A 117 -2.13 -9.45 13.58
N TYR A 118 -3.18 -10.27 13.39
CA TYR A 118 -3.10 -11.52 12.62
C TYR A 118 -2.64 -11.32 11.17
N LYS A 119 -2.74 -10.10 10.61
CA LYS A 119 -2.24 -9.75 9.27
C LYS A 119 -0.71 -9.69 9.18
N LEU A 120 -0.01 -9.69 10.32
CA LEU A 120 1.46 -9.77 10.40
C LEU A 120 1.97 -11.17 10.72
N GLY A 121 1.07 -12.12 11.01
CA GLY A 121 1.41 -13.48 11.42
C GLY A 121 1.83 -13.58 12.89
N ASN A 122 2.40 -14.73 13.24
CA ASN A 122 2.91 -15.03 14.58
C ASN A 122 4.40 -14.76 14.66
#